data_AF-A0A8S1E779-F1
#
_entry.id   AF-A0A8S1E779-F1
#
_cell.length_a   1.000
_cell.length_b   1.000
_cell.length_c   1.000
_cell.angle_alpha   90.00
_cell.angle_beta   90.00
_cell.angle_gamma   90.00
#
_symmetry.space_group_name_H-M   'P 1'
#
loop_
_entity.id
_entity.type
_entity.pdbx_description
1 polymer ?
#
loop_
_entity_poly.entity_id
_entity_poly.type
_entity_poly.pdbx_seq_one_letter_code
_entity_poly.pdbx_strand_id
1 'polypeptide(L)'
;MFKLLIGAALVLATVAAPNCSAEDNKLLDKCNATMELFQKEWDKYNEEDSEYDAEVMKKLFAKCEDAVECLKPGNCPFITETIRVYNENCLVANIMSGVLFQCSQKLDNLVKPDNLCDGIFSIDKYSMPPKERCDFIAERRSCILQYYEDVCGPEVRQELDV
;
A
#
# COMPACT_ATOMS: atom_id res chain seq x y z
N MET A 1 -9.11 -0.53 13.77
CA MET A 1 -9.59 -0.42 12.38
C MET A 1 -8.98 0.80 11.74
N PHE A 2 -8.06 0.60 10.80
CA PHE A 2 -7.46 1.67 10.01
C PHE A 2 -8.47 2.06 8.92
N LYS A 3 -9.10 3.23 9.01
CA LYS A 3 -9.88 3.78 7.89
C LYS A 3 -8.91 4.40 6.89
N LEU A 4 -8.86 3.85 5.69
CA LEU A 4 -8.20 4.46 4.54
C LEU A 4 -8.94 5.76 4.20
N LEU A 5 -8.52 6.87 4.80
CA LEU A 5 -8.95 8.21 4.38
C LEU A 5 -8.16 8.65 3.14
N ILE A 6 -8.15 7.83 2.09
CA ILE A 6 -7.67 8.23 0.76
C ILE A 6 -8.90 8.33 -0.13
N GLY A 7 -9.72 9.35 0.20
CA GLY A 7 -10.85 9.75 -0.61
C GLY A 7 -10.36 10.58 -1.80
N ALA A 8 -9.99 9.91 -2.87
CA ALA A 8 -10.09 10.49 -4.20
C ALA A 8 -11.12 9.64 -4.96
N ALA A 9 -12.39 9.96 -4.77
CA ALA A 9 -13.45 9.45 -5.64
C ALA A 9 -13.11 9.90 -7.07
N LEU A 10 -12.64 8.97 -7.89
CA LEU A 10 -12.38 9.25 -9.27
C LEU A 10 -13.73 9.39 -9.98
N VAL A 11 -13.97 10.56 -10.58
CA VAL A 11 -15.13 10.77 -11.44
C VAL A 11 -14.99 9.84 -12.64
N LEU A 12 -15.71 8.71 -12.62
CA LEU A 12 -15.83 7.82 -13.76
C LEU A 12 -16.43 8.60 -14.93
N ALA A 13 -15.64 8.68 -16.00
CA ALA A 13 -15.92 9.48 -17.18
C ALA A 13 -17.05 8.85 -18.01
N THR A 14 -18.29 9.20 -17.69
CA THR A 14 -19.40 9.15 -18.67
C THR A 14 -19.49 10.43 -19.52
N VAL A 15 -18.54 11.34 -19.34
CA VAL A 15 -18.38 12.59 -20.09
C VAL A 15 -17.10 12.51 -20.91
N ALA A 16 -17.19 12.77 -22.22
CA ALA A 16 -16.04 12.90 -23.10
C ALA A 16 -14.97 13.76 -22.40
N ALA A 17 -13.77 13.20 -22.24
CA ALA A 17 -12.72 13.84 -21.47
C ALA A 17 -12.38 15.20 -22.12
N PRO A 18 -12.55 16.31 -21.40
CA PRO A 18 -12.40 17.63 -22.00
C PRO A 18 -10.98 17.80 -22.54
N ASN A 19 -10.86 18.27 -23.77
CA ASN A 19 -9.59 18.52 -24.49
C ASN A 19 -8.76 17.27 -24.84
N CYS A 20 -9.37 16.09 -24.95
CA CYS A 20 -8.70 14.87 -25.45
C CYS A 20 -8.94 14.67 -26.97
N SER A 21 -7.99 14.04 -27.66
CA SER A 21 -8.14 13.71 -29.08
C SER A 21 -9.19 12.61 -29.29
N ALA A 22 -9.61 12.38 -30.54
CA ALA A 22 -10.51 11.26 -30.85
C ALA A 22 -9.86 9.90 -30.57
N GLU A 23 -8.53 9.79 -30.66
CA GLU A 23 -7.78 8.58 -30.34
C GLU A 23 -7.72 8.35 -28.83
N ASP A 24 -7.48 9.41 -28.04
CA ASP A 24 -7.52 9.36 -26.58
C ASP A 24 -8.92 9.00 -26.06
N ASN A 25 -9.99 9.54 -26.68
CA ASN A 25 -11.36 9.18 -26.30
C ASN A 25 -11.66 7.70 -26.61
N LYS A 26 -11.20 7.16 -27.74
CA LYS A 26 -11.31 5.71 -28.03
C LYS A 26 -10.52 4.86 -27.05
N LEU A 27 -9.37 5.34 -26.58
CA LEU A 27 -8.58 4.66 -25.55
C LEU A 27 -9.34 4.62 -24.22
N LEU A 28 -9.90 5.75 -23.80
CA LEU A 28 -10.74 5.84 -22.60
C LEU A 28 -11.92 4.87 -22.67
N ASP A 29 -12.65 4.83 -23.80
CA ASP A 29 -13.77 3.90 -24.01
C ASP A 29 -13.31 2.43 -23.90
N LYS A 30 -12.15 2.11 -24.49
CA LYS A 30 -11.56 0.76 -24.44
C LYS A 30 -11.15 0.38 -23.02
N CYS A 31 -10.62 1.32 -22.24
CA CYS A 31 -10.11 1.09 -20.90
C CYS A 31 -11.19 1.21 -19.81
N ASN A 32 -12.38 1.72 -20.14
CA ASN A 32 -13.42 2.02 -19.17
C ASN A 32 -13.81 0.81 -18.31
N ALA A 33 -13.97 -0.37 -18.92
CA ALA A 33 -14.31 -1.58 -18.18
C ALA A 33 -13.23 -1.99 -17.15
N THR A 34 -11.95 -1.82 -17.48
CA THR A 34 -10.83 -2.12 -16.57
C THR A 34 -10.77 -1.11 -15.42
N MET A 35 -10.96 0.17 -15.73
CA MET A 35 -11.03 1.25 -14.74
C MET A 35 -12.20 1.07 -13.77
N GLU A 36 -13.41 0.82 -14.28
CA GLU A 36 -14.61 0.58 -13.47
C GLU A 36 -14.46 -0.64 -12.56
N LEU A 37 -13.84 -1.71 -13.05
CA LEU A 37 -13.60 -2.91 -12.25
C LEU A 37 -12.70 -2.63 -11.06
N PHE A 38 -11.58 -1.93 -11.29
CA PHE A 38 -10.68 -1.52 -10.21
C PHE A 38 -11.41 -0.60 -9.22
N GLN A 39 -12.07 0.46 -9.70
CA GLN A 39 -12.75 1.43 -8.85
C GLN A 39 -13.81 0.78 -7.97
N LYS A 40 -14.62 -0.12 -8.54
CA LYS A 40 -15.67 -0.83 -7.80
C LYS A 40 -15.11 -1.72 -6.68
N GLU A 41 -14.02 -2.42 -6.93
CA GLU A 41 -13.40 -3.27 -5.90
C GLU A 41 -12.70 -2.43 -4.82
N TRP A 42 -12.08 -1.31 -5.21
CA TRP A 42 -11.48 -0.35 -4.29
C TRP A 42 -12.52 0.30 -3.38
N ASP A 43 -13.63 0.77 -3.94
CA ASP A 43 -14.73 1.38 -3.19
C ASP A 43 -15.37 0.38 -2.24
N LYS A 44 -15.60 -0.86 -2.71
CA LYS A 44 -16.10 -1.94 -1.85
C LYS A 44 -15.21 -2.16 -0.62
N TYR A 45 -13.89 -2.18 -0.81
CA TYR A 45 -12.93 -2.34 0.27
C TYR A 45 -12.98 -1.16 1.27
N ASN A 46 -13.23 0.07 0.81
CA ASN A 46 -13.31 1.25 1.66
C ASN A 46 -14.67 1.43 2.37
N GLU A 47 -15.76 0.94 1.78
CA GLU A 47 -17.13 1.09 2.31
C GLU A 47 -17.49 0.02 3.34
N GLU A 48 -17.12 -1.23 3.08
CA GLU A 48 -17.14 -2.26 4.11
C GLU A 48 -16.07 -1.84 5.13
N ASP A 49 -16.38 -1.75 6.44
CA ASP A 49 -15.37 -1.66 7.51
C ASP A 49 -14.55 -2.98 7.51
N SER A 50 -13.91 -3.26 6.39
CA SER A 50 -13.33 -4.52 6.03
C SER A 50 -12.08 -4.66 6.86
N GLU A 51 -11.98 -5.78 7.57
CA GLU A 51 -10.74 -6.15 8.19
C GLU A 51 -9.68 -6.25 7.10
N TYR A 52 -8.50 -5.73 7.40
CA TYR A 52 -7.41 -5.70 6.45
C TYR A 52 -7.10 -7.11 5.92
N ASP A 53 -7.06 -7.25 4.58
CA ASP A 53 -6.75 -8.51 3.89
C ASP A 53 -5.67 -8.29 2.82
N ALA A 54 -4.50 -8.89 3.05
CA ALA A 54 -3.34 -8.80 2.17
C ALA A 54 -3.60 -9.40 0.78
N GLU A 55 -4.37 -10.49 0.69
CA GLU A 55 -4.69 -11.13 -0.59
C GLU A 55 -5.68 -10.29 -1.40
N VAL A 56 -6.58 -9.58 -0.74
CA VAL A 56 -7.44 -8.59 -1.39
C VAL A 56 -6.60 -7.43 -1.92
N MET A 57 -5.68 -6.89 -1.10
CA MET A 57 -4.78 -5.80 -1.51
C MET A 57 -3.89 -6.19 -2.70
N LYS A 58 -3.37 -7.42 -2.72
CA LYS A 58 -2.59 -7.94 -3.85
C LYS A 58 -3.40 -8.02 -5.15
N LYS A 59 -4.67 -8.42 -5.07
CA LYS A 59 -5.59 -8.44 -6.23
C LYS A 59 -5.93 -7.03 -6.70
N LEU A 60 -6.18 -6.11 -5.77
CA LEU A 60 -6.41 -4.70 -6.06
C LEU A 60 -5.19 -4.06 -6.75
N PHE A 61 -3.98 -4.38 -6.29
CA PHE A 61 -2.74 -3.92 -6.91
C PHE A 61 -2.63 -4.38 -8.38
N ALA A 62 -2.83 -5.67 -8.66
CA ALA A 62 -2.78 -6.18 -10.02
C ALA A 62 -3.82 -5.52 -10.95
N LYS A 63 -5.06 -5.32 -10.48
CA LYS A 63 -6.11 -4.62 -11.23
C LYS A 63 -5.79 -3.16 -11.49
N CYS A 64 -5.14 -2.51 -10.53
CA CYS A 64 -4.67 -1.15 -10.65
C CYS A 64 -3.59 -1.05 -11.73
N GLU A 65 -2.62 -1.96 -11.74
CA GLU A 65 -1.59 -2.02 -12.79
C GLU A 65 -2.19 -2.25 -14.18
N ASP A 66 -3.18 -3.14 -14.31
CA ASP A 66 -3.89 -3.37 -15.57
C ASP A 66 -4.59 -2.10 -16.08
N ALA A 67 -5.21 -1.31 -15.20
CA ALA A 67 -5.86 -0.06 -15.55
C ALA A 67 -4.84 1.01 -15.99
N VAL A 68 -3.73 1.15 -15.27
CA VAL A 68 -2.64 2.06 -15.64
C VAL A 68 -2.05 1.68 -16.99
N GLU A 69 -1.73 0.40 -17.20
CA GLU A 69 -1.16 -0.11 -18.45
C GLU A 69 -2.09 0.14 -19.64
N CYS A 70 -3.40 -0.02 -19.45
CA CYS A 70 -4.38 0.26 -20.49
C CYS A 70 -4.33 1.74 -20.93
N LEU A 71 -4.17 2.67 -19.99
CA LEU A 71 -4.19 4.12 -20.23
C LEU A 71 -2.85 4.69 -20.72
N LYS A 72 -1.72 4.02 -20.45
CA LYS A 72 -0.36 4.49 -20.81
C LYS A 72 -0.18 5.01 -22.24
N PRO A 73 -0.83 4.47 -23.29
CA PRO A 73 -0.69 5.00 -24.64
C PRO A 73 -1.30 6.39 -24.86
N GLY A 74 -2.18 6.84 -23.97
CA GLY A 74 -2.87 8.12 -24.07
C GLY A 74 -1.98 9.30 -23.70
N ASN A 75 -2.20 10.43 -24.35
CA ASN A 75 -1.36 11.62 -24.20
C ASN A 75 -2.12 12.85 -23.71
N CYS A 76 -3.45 12.78 -23.60
CA CYS A 76 -4.21 13.94 -23.15
C CYS A 76 -4.07 14.19 -21.63
N PRO A 77 -4.10 15.45 -21.18
CA PRO A 77 -3.90 15.79 -19.76
C PRO A 77 -4.85 15.07 -18.80
N PHE A 78 -6.09 14.80 -19.24
CA PHE A 78 -7.05 14.03 -18.45
C PHE A 78 -6.55 12.60 -18.19
N ILE A 79 -6.09 11.89 -19.22
CA ILE A 79 -5.52 10.54 -19.09
C ILE A 79 -4.29 10.55 -18.19
N THR A 80 -3.41 11.53 -18.35
CA THR A 80 -2.22 11.69 -17.50
C THR A 80 -2.60 11.84 -16.01
N GLU A 81 -3.61 12.66 -15.72
CA GLU A 81 -4.09 12.85 -14.35
C GLU A 81 -4.79 11.59 -13.81
N THR A 82 -5.56 10.89 -14.64
CA THR A 82 -6.14 9.58 -14.28
C THR A 82 -5.05 8.58 -13.93
N ILE A 83 -4.00 8.45 -14.76
CA ILE A 83 -2.86 7.58 -14.49
C ILE A 83 -2.17 7.96 -13.17
N ARG A 84 -2.01 9.26 -12.88
CA ARG A 84 -1.43 9.72 -11.61
C ARG A 84 -2.22 9.22 -10.40
N VAL A 85 -3.54 9.41 -10.41
CA VAL A 85 -4.42 8.96 -9.32
C VAL A 85 -4.39 7.44 -9.16
N TYR A 86 -4.43 6.70 -10.27
CA TYR A 86 -4.34 5.24 -10.22
C TYR A 86 -2.99 4.78 -9.66
N ASN A 87 -1.87 5.38 -10.09
CA ASN A 87 -0.56 5.04 -9.54
C ASN A 87 -0.48 5.26 -8.02
N GLU A 88 -1.14 6.30 -7.48
CA GLU A 88 -1.23 6.51 -6.03
C GLU A 88 -1.99 5.37 -5.34
N ASN A 89 -3.12 4.95 -5.89
CA ASN A 89 -3.87 3.81 -5.35
C ASN A 89 -3.11 2.48 -5.51
N CYS A 90 -2.41 2.28 -6.62
CA CYS A 90 -1.57 1.11 -6.85
C CYS A 90 -0.46 1.05 -5.80
N LEU A 91 0.18 2.19 -5.51
CA LEU A 91 1.21 2.28 -4.47
C LEU A 91 0.66 1.90 -3.10
N VAL A 92 -0.52 2.40 -2.73
CA VAL A 92 -1.18 2.05 -1.48
C VAL A 92 -1.47 0.55 -1.43
N ALA A 93 -2.09 -0.02 -2.48
CA ALA A 93 -2.38 -1.45 -2.56
C ALA A 93 -1.10 -2.30 -2.45
N ASN A 94 -0.02 -1.89 -3.11
CA ASN A 94 1.28 -2.56 -3.05
C ASN A 94 1.86 -2.52 -1.63
N ILE A 95 1.94 -1.34 -1.02
CA ILE A 95 2.42 -1.17 0.36
C ILE A 95 1.61 -2.04 1.31
N MET A 96 0.28 -1.98 1.19
CA MET A 96 -0.63 -2.73 2.03
C MET A 96 -0.57 -4.23 1.75
N SER A 97 -0.21 -4.69 0.56
CA SER A 97 0.01 -6.12 0.31
C SER A 97 1.37 -6.62 0.81
N GLY A 98 2.31 -5.72 1.13
CA GLY A 98 3.69 -6.06 1.48
C GLY A 98 3.85 -6.72 2.85
N VAL A 99 4.90 -7.53 2.99
CA VAL A 99 5.18 -8.31 4.21
C VAL A 99 5.42 -7.39 5.41
N LEU A 100 6.10 -6.26 5.22
CA LEU A 100 6.34 -5.29 6.31
C LEU A 100 5.06 -4.60 6.82
N PHE A 101 4.10 -4.29 5.94
CA PHE A 101 2.82 -3.73 6.39
C PHE A 101 1.98 -4.79 7.11
N GLN A 102 1.94 -6.02 6.58
CA GLN A 102 1.32 -7.15 7.28
C GLN A 102 1.92 -7.35 8.68
N CYS A 103 3.25 -7.22 8.78
CA CYS A 103 3.97 -7.36 10.03
C CYS A 103 3.62 -6.25 11.02
N SER A 104 3.52 -4.99 10.58
CA SER A 104 3.15 -3.87 11.46
C SER A 104 1.73 -4.05 12.04
N GLN A 105 0.78 -4.54 11.25
CA GLN A 105 -0.57 -4.84 11.74
C GLN A 105 -0.57 -5.96 12.80
N LYS A 106 0.25 -7.00 12.65
CA LYS A 106 0.40 -8.05 13.68
C LYS A 106 1.02 -7.50 14.96
N LEU A 107 2.05 -6.65 14.82
CA LEU A 107 2.75 -6.02 15.94
C LEU A 107 1.85 -5.05 16.74
N ASP A 108 1.03 -4.25 16.06
CA ASP A 108 0.09 -3.31 16.71
C ASP A 108 -0.99 -4.03 17.54
N ASN A 109 -1.31 -5.28 17.19
CA ASN A 109 -2.31 -6.10 17.89
C ASN A 109 -1.73 -6.93 19.05
N LEU A 110 -0.41 -7.00 19.20
CA LEU A 110 0.22 -7.67 20.32
C LEU A 110 0.32 -6.70 21.51
N VAL A 111 -0.50 -6.91 22.54
CA VAL A 111 -0.23 -6.36 23.88
C VAL A 111 1.16 -6.83 24.26
N LYS A 112 2.10 -5.87 24.42
CA LYS A 112 3.53 -6.09 24.67
C LYS A 112 3.73 -7.32 25.57
N PRO A 113 4.12 -8.48 25.02
CA PRO A 113 4.45 -9.60 25.87
C PRO A 113 5.75 -9.25 26.58
N ASP A 114 5.71 -9.22 27.91
CA ASP A 114 6.91 -9.26 28.71
C ASP A 114 7.76 -10.46 28.24
N ASN A 115 9.02 -10.20 27.92
CA ASN A 115 10.06 -11.12 27.48
C ASN A 115 10.04 -11.65 26.04
N LEU A 116 10.96 -11.07 25.25
CA LEU A 116 12.04 -11.80 24.54
C LEU A 116 13.17 -10.83 24.15
N CYS A 117 12.88 -9.52 24.08
CA CYS A 117 13.85 -8.44 23.91
C CYS A 117 13.55 -7.26 24.86
N ASP A 118 13.58 -7.50 26.18
CA ASP A 118 13.36 -6.47 27.20
C ASP A 118 14.23 -5.23 26.93
N GLY A 119 13.58 -4.07 26.79
CA GLY A 119 14.27 -2.79 26.55
C GLY A 119 14.11 -2.19 25.15
N ILE A 120 13.90 -2.99 24.09
CA ILE A 120 13.91 -2.44 22.71
C ILE A 120 12.71 -1.52 22.45
N PHE A 121 11.55 -1.87 23.01
CA PHE A 121 10.30 -1.13 22.84
C PHE A 121 9.85 -0.37 24.10
N SER A 122 10.67 -0.37 25.15
CA SER A 122 10.45 0.35 26.41
C SER A 122 11.41 1.52 26.63
N ILE A 123 12.49 1.62 25.85
CA ILE A 123 13.34 2.82 25.82
C ILE A 123 12.66 3.88 24.96
N ASP A 124 12.56 5.10 25.48
CA ASP A 124 12.13 6.27 24.72
C ASP A 124 13.18 6.61 23.65
N LYS A 125 13.16 5.84 22.56
CA LYS A 125 14.09 5.94 21.44
C LYS A 125 14.10 7.33 20.82
N TYR A 126 13.06 8.14 21.02
CA TYR A 126 12.98 9.52 20.52
C TYR A 126 13.89 10.49 21.30
N SER A 127 14.29 10.13 22.53
CA SER A 127 15.20 10.91 23.36
C SER A 127 16.70 10.66 23.07
N MET A 128 17.03 9.56 22.37
CA MET A 128 18.41 9.21 22.04
C MET A 128 18.95 9.98 20.83
N PRO A 129 20.20 10.48 20.88
CA PRO A 129 20.91 11.01 19.72
C PRO A 129 20.97 9.98 18.58
N PRO A 130 20.98 10.42 17.30
CA PRO A 130 20.91 9.50 16.15
C PRO A 130 21.99 8.41 16.14
N LYS A 131 23.23 8.74 16.51
CA LYS A 131 24.34 7.78 16.53
C LYS A 131 24.14 6.68 17.58
N GLU A 132 23.81 7.07 18.80
CA GLU A 132 23.56 6.14 19.91
C GLU A 132 22.35 5.25 19.63
N ARG A 133 21.35 5.77 18.92
CA ARG A 133 20.20 4.98 18.47
C ARG A 133 20.60 3.92 17.43
N CYS A 134 21.45 4.28 16.47
CA CYS A 134 21.95 3.32 15.48
C CYS A 134 22.79 2.22 16.14
N ASP A 135 23.70 2.60 17.04
CA ASP A 135 24.54 1.65 17.77
C ASP A 135 23.67 0.71 18.64
N PHE A 136 22.68 1.25 19.33
CA PHE A 136 21.71 0.50 20.13
C PHE A 136 20.92 -0.55 19.31
N ILE A 137 20.46 -0.17 18.11
CA ILE A 137 19.76 -1.06 17.18
C ILE A 137 20.72 -2.12 16.63
N ALA A 138 21.94 -1.74 16.25
CA ALA A 138 22.94 -2.65 15.68
C ALA A 138 23.30 -3.78 16.65
N GLU A 139 23.51 -3.45 17.94
CA GLU A 139 23.78 -4.44 19.00
C GLU A 139 22.67 -5.47 19.18
N ARG A 140 21.42 -5.10 18.86
CA ARG A 140 20.22 -5.92 19.09
C ARG A 140 19.58 -6.41 17.81
N ARG A 141 20.24 -6.20 16.67
CA ARG A 141 19.73 -6.53 15.33
C ARG A 141 19.24 -7.97 15.26
N SER A 142 20.00 -8.93 15.78
CA SER A 142 19.61 -10.34 15.78
C SER A 142 18.34 -10.60 16.59
N CYS A 143 18.16 -9.95 17.76
CA CYS A 143 16.94 -10.06 18.57
C CYS A 143 15.74 -9.45 17.86
N ILE A 144 15.93 -8.27 17.24
CA ILE A 144 14.89 -7.59 16.47
C ILE A 144 14.46 -8.46 15.28
N LEU A 145 15.40 -8.97 14.50
CA LEU A 145 15.09 -9.83 13.36
C LEU A 145 14.37 -11.11 13.80
N GLN A 146 14.84 -11.78 14.85
CA GLN A 146 14.17 -12.97 15.39
C GLN A 146 12.75 -12.66 15.87
N TYR A 147 12.55 -11.53 16.57
CA TYR A 147 11.22 -11.12 17.02
C TYR A 147 10.27 -10.85 15.85
N TYR A 148 10.74 -10.18 14.80
CA TYR A 148 9.95 -9.97 13.59
C TYR A 148 9.67 -11.30 12.87
N GLU A 149 10.65 -12.22 12.78
CA GLU A 149 10.44 -13.57 12.22
C GLU A 149 9.40 -14.38 13.01
N ASP A 150 9.49 -14.35 14.35
CA ASP A 150 8.59 -15.09 15.23
C ASP A 150 7.14 -14.58 15.14
N VAL A 151 6.96 -13.26 15.01
CA VAL A 151 5.64 -12.63 14.91
C VAL A 151 5.07 -12.68 13.49
N CYS A 152 5.92 -12.44 12.50
CA CYS A 152 5.49 -12.13 11.13
C CYS A 152 5.74 -13.25 10.13
N GLY A 153 6.62 -14.21 10.43
CA GLY A 153 7.06 -15.28 9.53
C GLY A 153 8.50 -15.07 9.03
N PRO A 154 9.19 -16.14 8.59
CA PRO A 154 10.59 -16.07 8.15
C PRO A 154 10.83 -15.20 6.90
N GLU A 155 9.80 -14.96 6.09
CA GLU A 155 9.83 -14.11 4.90
C GLU A 155 10.22 -12.65 5.21
N VAL A 156 9.87 -12.15 6.40
CA VAL A 156 10.18 -10.77 6.80
C VAL A 156 11.68 -10.53 6.92
N ARG A 157 12.45 -11.59 7.20
CA ARG A 157 13.91 -11.49 7.30
C ARG A 157 14.52 -11.00 6.00
N GLN A 158 14.02 -11.48 4.85
CA GLN A 158 14.57 -11.11 3.55
C GLN A 158 14.38 -9.62 3.23
N GLU A 159 13.27 -9.03 3.70
CA GLU A 159 13.01 -7.59 3.53
C GLU A 159 13.75 -6.72 4.55
N LEU A 160 14.09 -7.25 5.72
CA LEU A 160 14.80 -6.53 6.79
C LEU A 160 16.32 -6.69 6.76
N ASP A 161 16.85 -7.65 6.00
CA ASP A 161 18.30 -7.92 5.85
C ASP A 161 18.96 -7.09 4.73
N VAL A 162 18.21 -6.18 4.10
CA VAL A 162 18.63 -5.22 3.07
C VAL A 162 19.19 -3.94 3.70
#